data_AF-A0A7C6MIY1-F1
#
_entry.id   AF-A0A7C6MIY1-F1
#
_cell.length_a   1.000
_cell.length_b   1.000
_cell.length_c   1.000
_cell.angle_alpha   90.00
_cell.angle_beta   90.00
_cell.angle_gamma   90.00
#
_symmetry.space_group_name_H-M   'P 1'
#
loop_
_entity.id
_entity.type
_entity.pdbx_description
1 polymer ?
#
loop_
_entity_poly.entity_id
_entity_poly.type
_entity_poly.pdbx_seq_one_letter_code
_entity_poly.pdbx_strand_id
1 'polypeptide(L)'
;MPVPHDPHPQFQQYAHPERLVSSNWLAARLGSPGLRVVESDEDMLLYDIGHIPGAVRIDWHSDLNDPTMRDYIDAEAFAELMRSKGISRDDTVVVYGDKSNWWAAYTLWVFELFGHPDVRLLNGGRDAWMTEERDTSFEVPEYPRTDYPVVERDDVTLRAYARDAFDLMGDGTLIDVRTPEEFAGNRTHMADYPQEGVLRGGHIPTA
;
A
#
# COMPACT_ATOMS: atom_id res chain seq x y z
N MET A 1 18.43 0.40 -11.19
CA MET A 1 17.93 1.19 -12.35
C MET A 1 16.44 0.93 -12.46
N PRO A 2 15.59 1.96 -12.42
CA PRO A 2 14.14 1.80 -12.44
C PRO A 2 13.69 1.14 -13.74
N VAL A 3 12.70 0.26 -13.64
CA VAL A 3 12.12 -0.40 -14.81
C VAL A 3 11.24 0.58 -15.60
N PRO A 4 11.13 0.44 -16.93
CA PRO A 4 10.31 1.35 -17.73
C PRO A 4 8.84 1.35 -17.28
N HIS A 5 8.13 2.44 -17.56
CA HIS A 5 6.69 2.53 -17.27
C HIS A 5 5.88 1.56 -18.15
N ASP A 6 4.66 1.26 -17.73
CA ASP A 6 3.73 0.45 -18.52
C ASP A 6 3.10 1.29 -19.64
N PRO A 7 3.35 1.00 -20.93
CA PRO A 7 2.77 1.74 -22.05
C PRO A 7 1.28 1.40 -22.28
N HIS A 8 0.62 0.69 -21.38
CA HIS A 8 -0.78 0.30 -21.51
C HIS A 8 -1.68 1.52 -21.87
N PRO A 9 -2.46 1.47 -22.96
CA PRO A 9 -3.17 2.64 -23.48
C PRO A 9 -4.14 3.29 -22.48
N GLN A 10 -4.80 2.47 -21.64
CA GLN A 10 -5.73 2.98 -20.63
C GLN A 10 -5.02 3.82 -19.56
N PHE A 11 -3.75 3.55 -19.25
CA PHE A 11 -3.05 4.30 -18.22
C PHE A 11 -2.61 5.66 -18.71
N GLN A 12 -2.40 5.83 -20.02
CA GLN A 12 -1.98 7.09 -20.62
C GLN A 12 -2.99 8.23 -20.48
N GLN A 13 -4.22 7.93 -20.03
CA GLN A 13 -5.23 8.94 -19.71
C GLN A 13 -5.09 9.51 -18.30
N TYR A 14 -4.32 8.87 -17.42
CA TYR A 14 -4.10 9.33 -16.04
C TYR A 14 -3.04 10.42 -15.99
N ALA A 15 -3.08 11.25 -14.96
CA ALA A 15 -2.08 12.30 -14.74
C ALA A 15 -0.68 11.72 -14.49
N HIS A 16 -0.62 10.56 -13.84
CA HIS A 16 0.60 9.84 -13.48
C HIS A 16 0.51 8.37 -13.95
N PRO A 17 0.61 8.11 -15.28
CA PRO A 17 0.53 6.76 -15.83
C PRO A 17 1.59 5.81 -15.24
N GLU A 18 2.72 6.35 -14.81
CA GLU A 18 3.84 5.62 -14.21
C GLU A 18 3.50 4.91 -12.89
N ARG A 19 2.44 5.32 -12.19
CA ARG A 19 2.07 4.79 -10.87
C ARG A 19 1.23 3.51 -10.92
N LEU A 20 0.85 3.05 -12.11
CA LEU A 20 0.06 1.84 -12.31
C LEU A 20 0.76 0.89 -13.28
N VAL A 21 0.61 -0.40 -13.04
CA VAL A 21 1.05 -1.45 -13.96
C VAL A 21 -0.06 -2.45 -14.19
N SER A 22 -0.11 -3.02 -15.41
CA SER A 22 -1.02 -4.10 -15.75
C SER A 22 -0.42 -5.43 -15.33
N SER A 23 -1.30 -6.41 -15.08
CA SER A 23 -0.93 -7.80 -14.81
C SER A 23 -0.06 -8.39 -15.92
N ASN A 24 -0.36 -8.09 -17.18
CA ASN A 24 0.44 -8.52 -18.33
C ASN A 24 1.86 -7.91 -18.33
N TRP A 25 1.98 -6.62 -18.02
CA TRP A 25 3.28 -5.96 -17.94
C TRP A 25 4.14 -6.54 -16.83
N LEU A 26 3.52 -6.83 -15.67
CA LEU A 26 4.19 -7.40 -14.50
C LEU A 26 4.64 -8.84 -14.78
N ALA A 27 3.75 -9.68 -15.30
CA ALA A 27 4.05 -11.07 -15.65
C ALA A 27 5.25 -11.18 -16.62
N ALA A 28 5.33 -10.29 -17.61
CA ALA A 28 6.43 -10.26 -18.57
C ALA A 28 7.79 -9.82 -17.97
N ARG A 29 7.81 -9.36 -16.71
CA ARG A 29 8.99 -8.77 -16.06
C ARG A 29 9.35 -9.40 -14.72
N LEU A 30 8.61 -10.40 -14.25
CA LEU A 30 8.96 -11.12 -13.03
C LEU A 30 10.42 -11.59 -13.09
N GLY A 31 11.16 -11.36 -12.01
CA GLY A 31 12.60 -11.66 -11.92
C GLY A 31 13.54 -10.65 -12.60
N SER A 32 13.03 -9.57 -13.21
CA SER A 32 13.89 -8.52 -13.77
C SER A 32 14.71 -7.83 -12.67
N PRO A 33 16.01 -7.56 -12.89
CA PRO A 33 16.80 -6.72 -11.98
C PRO A 33 16.16 -5.33 -11.84
N GLY A 34 16.14 -4.79 -10.63
CA GLY A 34 15.53 -3.48 -10.37
C GLY A 34 14.00 -3.50 -10.18
N LEU A 35 13.36 -4.67 -10.13
CA LEU A 35 11.94 -4.82 -9.83
C LEU A 35 11.74 -5.65 -8.57
N ARG A 36 10.88 -5.16 -7.67
CA ARG A 36 10.42 -5.87 -6.48
C ARG A 36 8.90 -5.88 -6.45
N VAL A 37 8.33 -7.05 -6.19
CA VAL A 37 6.89 -7.23 -6.06
C VAL A 37 6.58 -7.42 -4.59
N VAL A 38 5.61 -6.67 -4.08
CA VAL A 38 5.20 -6.68 -2.68
C VAL A 38 3.73 -7.04 -2.61
N GLU A 39 3.40 -8.04 -1.80
CA GLU A 39 2.02 -8.33 -1.42
C GLU A 39 1.71 -7.72 -0.06
N SER A 40 0.56 -7.04 0.03
CA SER A 40 0.06 -6.42 1.27
C SER A 40 -1.46 -6.52 1.31
N ASP A 41 -1.95 -7.38 2.20
CA ASP A 41 -3.35 -7.81 2.29
C ASP A 41 -3.98 -7.41 3.63
N GLU A 42 -5.31 -7.44 3.69
CA GLU A 42 -6.04 -7.43 4.96
C GLU A 42 -5.83 -8.74 5.73
N ASP A 43 -5.95 -9.86 5.03
CA ASP A 43 -5.73 -11.21 5.56
C ASP A 43 -4.26 -11.60 5.43
N MET A 44 -3.52 -11.53 6.54
CA MET A 44 -2.09 -11.87 6.58
C MET A 44 -1.76 -13.31 6.13
N LEU A 45 -2.73 -14.23 6.17
CA LEU A 45 -2.54 -15.64 5.80
C LEU A 45 -2.68 -15.87 4.29
N LEU A 46 -3.13 -14.85 3.54
CA LEU A 46 -3.47 -14.98 2.13
C LEU A 46 -2.24 -15.16 1.24
N TYR A 47 -1.12 -14.54 1.60
CA TYR A 47 0.18 -14.75 0.95
C TYR A 47 0.64 -16.21 1.02
N ASP A 48 0.42 -16.89 2.14
CA ASP A 48 0.93 -18.25 2.40
C ASP A 48 0.15 -19.31 1.60
N ILE A 49 -1.06 -18.99 1.11
CA ILE A 49 -1.87 -19.87 0.25
C ILE A 49 -1.62 -19.64 -1.25
N GLY A 50 -0.59 -18.87 -1.60
CA GLY A 50 -0.14 -18.64 -2.97
C GLY A 50 -0.08 -17.15 -3.29
N HIS A 51 0.98 -16.72 -3.96
CA HIS A 51 1.27 -15.31 -4.26
C HIS A 51 1.92 -15.19 -5.65
N ILE A 52 2.09 -13.97 -6.17
CA ILE A 52 2.78 -13.73 -7.44
C ILE A 52 4.24 -14.23 -7.31
N PRO A 53 4.78 -15.02 -8.26
CA PRO A 53 6.13 -15.55 -8.16
C PRO A 53 7.18 -14.45 -7.92
N GLY A 54 7.99 -14.62 -6.87
CA GLY A 54 9.01 -13.64 -6.47
C GLY A 54 8.48 -12.46 -5.64
N ALA A 55 7.20 -12.44 -5.27
CA ALA A 55 6.68 -11.43 -4.36
C ALA A 55 7.14 -11.66 -2.92
N VAL A 56 7.47 -10.58 -2.22
CA VAL A 56 7.68 -10.59 -0.76
C VAL A 56 6.43 -10.06 -0.05
N ARG A 57 6.12 -10.59 1.14
CA ARG A 57 5.06 -10.04 1.99
C ARG A 57 5.56 -8.82 2.75
N ILE A 58 4.77 -7.74 2.77
CA ILE A 58 4.85 -6.67 3.77
C ILE A 58 3.49 -6.57 4.46
N ASP A 59 3.46 -6.93 5.73
CA ASP A 59 2.26 -6.91 6.55
C ASP A 59 2.01 -5.51 7.09
N TRP A 60 0.85 -4.93 6.76
CA TRP A 60 0.56 -3.54 7.12
C TRP A 60 0.56 -3.31 8.63
N HIS A 61 0.21 -4.32 9.43
CA HIS A 61 0.06 -4.19 10.87
C HIS A 61 1.39 -4.42 11.60
N SER A 62 2.06 -5.53 11.33
CA SER A 62 3.26 -5.97 12.04
C SER A 62 4.56 -5.42 11.47
N ASP A 63 4.64 -5.16 10.15
CA ASP A 63 5.86 -4.65 9.54
C ASP A 63 5.88 -3.11 9.49
N LEU A 64 4.72 -2.43 9.37
CA LEU A 64 4.66 -0.98 9.10
C LEU A 64 4.20 -0.11 10.28
N ASN A 65 3.73 -0.68 11.39
CA ASN A 65 3.33 0.07 12.59
C ASN A 65 4.29 -0.17 13.75
N ASP A 66 4.40 0.84 14.63
CA ASP A 66 5.07 0.69 15.91
C ASP A 66 4.30 -0.33 16.78
N PRO A 67 4.98 -1.28 17.44
CA PRO A 67 4.32 -2.33 18.21
C PRO A 67 3.67 -1.83 19.52
N THR A 68 3.94 -0.59 19.93
CA THR A 68 3.51 -0.03 21.22
C THR A 68 2.70 1.24 21.08
N MET A 69 3.08 2.11 20.15
CA MET A 69 2.44 3.40 19.89
C MET A 69 1.55 3.27 18.66
N ARG A 70 0.44 4.02 18.65
CA ARG A 70 -0.39 4.13 17.45
C ARG A 70 0.24 5.10 16.44
N ASP A 71 1.37 4.68 15.88
CA ASP A 71 2.09 5.39 14.83
C ASP A 71 2.81 4.41 13.90
N TYR A 72 3.31 4.89 12.76
CA TYR A 72 4.15 4.08 11.88
C TYR A 72 5.55 3.91 12.44
N ILE A 73 6.27 2.91 11.93
CA ILE A 73 7.68 2.70 12.25
C ILE A 73 8.53 3.93 11.92
N ASP A 74 9.71 4.03 12.54
CA ASP A 74 10.68 5.10 12.29
C ASP A 74 11.55 4.84 11.03
N ALA A 75 12.45 5.79 10.74
CA ALA A 75 13.32 5.77 9.57
C ALA A 75 14.28 4.56 9.58
N GLU A 76 14.83 4.23 10.75
CA GLU A 76 15.74 3.11 10.96
C GLU A 76 15.03 1.77 10.72
N ALA A 77 13.83 1.60 11.30
CA ALA A 77 13.02 0.40 11.13
C ALA A 77 12.55 0.23 9.69
N PHE A 78 12.13 1.30 9.00
CA PHE A 78 11.76 1.21 7.59
C PHE A 78 12.95 0.83 6.71
N ALA A 79 14.12 1.44 6.94
CA ALA A 79 15.33 1.08 6.23
C ALA A 79 15.72 -0.39 6.47
N GLU A 80 15.63 -0.87 7.71
CA GLU A 80 15.89 -2.27 8.05
C GLU A 80 14.90 -3.23 7.39
N LEU A 81 13.61 -2.88 7.36
CA LEU A 81 12.59 -3.64 6.65
C LEU A 81 12.96 -3.77 5.16
N MET A 82 13.25 -2.67 4.47
CA MET A 82 13.64 -2.71 3.05
C MET A 82 14.90 -3.57 2.82
N ARG A 83 15.92 -3.43 3.69
CA ARG A 83 17.13 -4.25 3.63
C ARG A 83 16.82 -5.72 3.76
N SER A 84 16.00 -6.11 4.73
CA SER A 84 15.63 -7.51 4.97
C SER A 84 14.78 -8.12 3.85
N LYS A 85 13.93 -7.32 3.19
CA LYS A 85 13.09 -7.74 2.05
C LYS A 85 13.83 -7.69 0.71
N GLY A 86 15.10 -7.28 0.71
CA GLY A 86 15.93 -7.21 -0.49
C GLY A 86 15.54 -6.10 -1.46
N ILE A 87 14.96 -5.00 -0.93
CA ILE A 87 14.53 -3.82 -1.69
C ILE A 87 15.64 -2.77 -1.63
N SER A 88 16.14 -2.36 -2.79
CA SER A 88 17.11 -1.26 -2.94
C SER A 88 16.39 0.08 -3.13
N ARG A 89 17.09 1.19 -2.90
CA ARG A 89 16.50 2.53 -3.02
C ARG A 89 16.11 2.91 -4.46
N ASP A 90 16.75 2.28 -5.44
CA ASP A 90 16.53 2.51 -6.87
C ASP A 90 15.73 1.40 -7.56
N ASP A 91 15.20 0.45 -6.78
CA ASP A 91 14.26 -0.55 -7.28
C ASP A 91 12.92 0.11 -7.59
N THR A 92 12.24 -0.39 -8.60
CA THR A 92 10.81 -0.17 -8.78
C THR A 92 10.06 -1.17 -7.90
N VAL A 93 9.17 -0.67 -7.05
CA VAL A 93 8.33 -1.48 -6.18
C VAL A 93 6.90 -1.52 -6.73
N VAL A 94 6.41 -2.72 -7.04
CA VAL A 94 5.01 -2.95 -7.43
C VAL A 94 4.29 -3.60 -6.26
N VAL A 95 3.32 -2.90 -5.68
CA VAL A 95 2.50 -3.38 -4.57
C VAL A 95 1.16 -3.88 -5.10
N TYR A 96 0.67 -5.00 -4.56
CA TYR A 96 -0.66 -5.53 -4.81
C TYR A 96 -1.23 -6.18 -3.55
N GLY A 97 -2.54 -6.38 -3.52
CA GLY A 97 -3.20 -7.11 -2.44
C GLY A 97 -4.66 -7.38 -2.72
N ASP A 98 -5.33 -7.94 -1.72
CA ASP A 98 -6.76 -8.21 -1.70
C ASP A 98 -7.62 -6.93 -1.54
N LYS A 99 -8.94 -7.12 -1.49
CA LYS A 99 -9.94 -6.08 -1.21
C LYS A 99 -9.77 -4.83 -2.10
N SER A 100 -9.62 -5.04 -3.41
CA SER A 100 -9.41 -3.94 -4.37
C SER A 100 -8.17 -3.09 -4.06
N ASN A 101 -7.06 -3.71 -3.63
CA ASN A 101 -5.78 -3.06 -3.29
C ASN A 101 -5.84 -2.13 -2.08
N TRP A 102 -6.77 -2.29 -1.15
CA TRP A 102 -6.89 -1.34 -0.04
C TRP A 102 -5.58 -1.24 0.78
N TRP A 103 -5.04 -2.36 1.22
CA TRP A 103 -3.78 -2.40 1.97
C TRP A 103 -2.54 -2.22 1.10
N ALA A 104 -2.61 -2.57 -0.18
CA ALA A 104 -1.57 -2.25 -1.15
C ALA A 104 -1.41 -0.72 -1.35
N ALA A 105 -2.52 0.02 -1.45
CA ALA A 105 -2.51 1.48 -1.54
C ALA A 105 -2.02 2.13 -0.25
N TYR A 106 -2.43 1.60 0.92
CA TYR A 106 -1.88 2.01 2.21
C TYR A 106 -0.36 1.81 2.27
N THR A 107 0.13 0.62 1.88
CA THR A 107 1.56 0.31 1.87
C THR A 107 2.32 1.21 0.90
N LEU A 108 1.77 1.49 -0.29
CA LEU A 108 2.34 2.48 -1.21
C LEU A 108 2.48 3.85 -0.53
N TRP A 109 1.42 4.33 0.14
CA TRP A 109 1.45 5.62 0.82
C TRP A 109 2.50 5.66 1.94
N VAL A 110 2.67 4.58 2.71
CA VAL A 110 3.76 4.48 3.71
C VAL A 110 5.13 4.58 3.04
N PHE A 111 5.34 3.94 1.89
CA PHE A 111 6.60 4.09 1.15
C PHE A 111 6.84 5.55 0.69
N GLU A 112 5.77 6.28 0.34
CA GLU A 112 5.88 7.70 -0.01
C GLU A 112 6.25 8.59 1.17
N LEU A 113 5.81 8.26 2.40
CA LEU A 113 6.29 8.96 3.61
C LEU A 113 7.80 8.87 3.77
N PHE A 114 8.43 7.75 3.34
CA PHE A 114 9.88 7.57 3.32
C PHE A 114 10.52 7.93 1.97
N GLY A 115 9.75 8.55 1.08
CA GLY A 115 10.17 9.07 -0.22
C GLY A 115 10.74 8.02 -1.18
N HIS A 116 10.30 6.76 -1.13
CA HIS A 116 10.76 5.75 -2.07
C HIS A 116 10.44 6.20 -3.52
N PRO A 117 11.42 6.27 -4.45
CA PRO A 117 11.24 7.04 -5.69
C PRO A 117 10.23 6.47 -6.68
N ASP A 118 10.10 5.14 -6.78
CA ASP A 118 9.26 4.48 -7.77
C ASP A 118 8.44 3.35 -7.13
N VAL A 119 7.23 3.70 -6.71
CA VAL A 119 6.25 2.75 -6.15
C VAL A 119 4.96 2.83 -6.95
N ARG A 120 4.46 1.65 -7.35
CA ARG A 120 3.34 1.48 -8.27
C ARG A 120 2.34 0.47 -7.72
N LEU A 121 1.07 0.58 -8.10
CA LEU A 121 0.07 -0.45 -7.82
C LEU A 121 -0.14 -1.35 -9.04
N LEU A 122 -0.29 -2.65 -8.78
CA LEU A 122 -0.83 -3.59 -9.77
C LEU A 122 -2.32 -3.30 -9.96
N ASN A 123 -2.72 -2.83 -11.13
CA ASN A 123 -4.12 -2.52 -11.43
C ASN A 123 -4.98 -3.79 -11.30
N GLY A 124 -6.02 -3.73 -10.46
CA GLY A 124 -6.90 -4.87 -10.15
C GLY A 124 -6.40 -5.79 -9.02
N GLY A 125 -5.15 -5.65 -8.59
CA GLY A 125 -4.61 -6.33 -7.42
C GLY A 125 -4.56 -7.85 -7.53
N ARG A 126 -4.64 -8.51 -6.37
CA ARG A 126 -4.63 -9.99 -6.27
C ARG A 126 -5.81 -10.60 -7.00
N ASP A 127 -7.00 -10.03 -6.84
CA ASP A 127 -8.25 -10.56 -7.42
C ASP A 127 -8.18 -10.63 -8.95
N ALA A 128 -7.63 -9.59 -9.60
CA ALA A 128 -7.44 -9.59 -11.05
C ALA A 128 -6.40 -10.62 -11.49
N TRP A 129 -5.28 -10.74 -10.78
CA TRP A 129 -4.25 -11.75 -11.08
C TRP A 129 -4.81 -13.17 -11.05
N MET A 130 -5.62 -13.49 -10.04
CA MET A 130 -6.27 -14.78 -9.89
C MET A 130 -7.36 -15.01 -10.93
N THR A 131 -8.18 -13.99 -11.21
CA THR A 131 -9.26 -14.06 -12.21
C THR A 131 -8.72 -14.26 -13.62
N GLU A 132 -7.53 -13.71 -13.91
CA GLU A 132 -6.83 -13.92 -15.17
C GLU A 132 -6.08 -15.26 -15.25
N GLU A 133 -6.23 -16.13 -14.25
CA GLU A 133 -5.62 -17.47 -14.16
C GLU A 133 -4.09 -17.44 -14.35
N ARG A 134 -3.43 -16.41 -13.80
CA ARG A 134 -1.98 -16.25 -13.90
C ARG A 134 -1.24 -17.12 -12.89
N ASP A 135 0.02 -17.39 -13.19
CA ASP A 135 0.90 -18.21 -12.35
C ASP A 135 1.00 -17.65 -10.92
N THR A 136 0.94 -18.55 -9.95
CA THR A 136 1.17 -18.28 -8.53
C THR A 136 2.25 -19.21 -8.00
N SER A 137 2.88 -18.80 -6.91
CA SER A 137 3.92 -19.55 -6.21
C SER A 137 3.60 -19.64 -4.72
N PHE A 138 4.11 -20.69 -4.08
CA PHE A 138 4.16 -20.83 -2.63
C PHE A 138 5.60 -20.64 -2.10
N GLU A 139 6.57 -20.48 -3.01
CA GLU A 139 7.97 -20.27 -2.66
C GLU A 139 8.19 -18.85 -2.19
N VAL A 140 8.50 -18.69 -0.90
CA VAL A 140 8.90 -17.40 -0.33
C VAL A 140 10.32 -17.08 -0.81
N PRO A 141 10.52 -16.00 -1.58
CA PRO A 141 11.84 -15.68 -2.11
C PRO A 141 12.77 -15.19 -1.01
N GLU A 142 14.02 -15.65 -1.05
CA GLU A 142 15.11 -15.10 -0.23
C GLU A 142 15.96 -14.16 -1.10
N TYR A 143 15.79 -12.85 -0.89
CA TYR A 143 16.63 -11.85 -1.53
C TYR A 143 17.80 -11.45 -0.63
N PRO A 144 19.01 -11.22 -1.19
CA PRO A 144 20.12 -10.67 -0.43
C PRO A 144 19.75 -9.33 0.20
N ARG A 145 20.29 -9.08 1.40
CA ARG A 145 20.12 -7.79 2.04
C ARG A 145 20.72 -6.67 1.20
N THR A 146 20.03 -5.53 1.15
CA THR A 146 20.47 -4.34 0.41
C THR A 146 21.13 -3.31 1.34
N ASP A 147 21.53 -2.18 0.78
CA ASP A 147 22.11 -1.02 1.48
C ASP A 147 21.11 0.15 1.59
N TYR A 148 19.80 -0.14 1.68
CA TYR A 148 18.76 0.88 1.74
C TYR A 148 19.07 1.97 2.79
N PRO A 149 19.06 3.27 2.42
CA PRO A 149 19.46 4.35 3.32
C PRO A 149 18.40 4.61 4.39
N VAL A 150 18.84 5.14 5.54
CA VAL A 150 17.92 5.73 6.52
C VAL A 150 17.47 7.08 5.98
N VAL A 151 16.16 7.25 5.83
CA VAL A 151 15.54 8.47 5.28
C VAL A 151 14.48 8.93 6.26
N GLU A 152 14.54 10.20 6.64
CA GLU A 152 13.56 10.82 7.52
C GLU A 152 12.15 10.74 6.92
N ARG A 153 11.17 10.42 7.77
CA ARG A 153 9.75 10.33 7.38
C ARG A 153 9.16 11.72 7.18
N ASP A 154 8.48 11.94 6.06
CA ASP A 154 7.72 13.17 5.78
C ASP A 154 6.24 13.01 6.15
N ASP A 155 5.92 13.31 7.40
CA ASP A 155 4.55 13.34 7.90
C ASP A 155 3.84 14.69 7.64
N VAL A 156 4.46 15.65 6.95
CA VAL A 156 3.87 16.99 6.75
C VAL A 156 3.16 17.08 5.40
N THR A 157 3.74 16.47 4.36
CA THR A 157 3.22 16.63 2.99
C THR A 157 2.03 15.72 2.69
N LEU A 158 2.10 14.46 3.14
CA LEU A 158 1.10 13.42 2.81
C LEU A 158 0.30 12.96 4.06
N ARG A 159 0.67 13.53 5.20
CA ARG A 159 0.20 13.40 6.57
C ARG A 159 -0.89 14.36 7.04
N ALA A 160 -2.03 13.94 7.58
CA ALA A 160 -2.87 14.86 8.37
C ALA A 160 -3.13 14.31 9.77
N TYR A 161 -2.87 15.12 10.79
CA TYR A 161 -3.22 14.82 12.18
C TYR A 161 -4.60 15.37 12.52
N ALA A 162 -5.13 14.94 13.67
CA ALA A 162 -6.44 15.37 14.14
C ALA A 162 -6.57 16.91 14.27
N ARG A 163 -5.47 17.60 14.63
CA ARG A 163 -5.45 19.06 14.71
C ARG A 163 -5.55 19.71 13.33
N ASP A 164 -4.87 19.17 12.32
CA ASP A 164 -4.92 19.69 10.95
C ASP A 164 -6.32 19.55 10.37
N ALA A 165 -6.97 18.40 10.60
CA ALA A 165 -8.37 18.20 10.20
C ALA A 165 -9.32 19.16 10.91
N PHE A 166 -9.08 19.46 12.20
CA PHE A 166 -9.87 20.42 12.96
C PHE A 166 -9.69 21.85 12.42
N ASP A 167 -8.46 22.25 12.12
CA ASP A 167 -8.14 23.59 11.62
C ASP A 167 -8.61 23.80 10.17
N LEU A 168 -8.77 22.72 9.39
CA LEU A 168 -9.30 22.77 8.02
C LEU A 168 -10.83 22.91 7.97
N MET A 169 -11.55 22.64 9.06
CA MET A 169 -13.02 22.67 9.07
C MET A 169 -13.56 24.05 8.65
N GLY A 170 -14.29 24.09 7.54
CA GLY A 170 -14.89 25.30 6.98
C GLY A 170 -14.04 26.04 5.93
N ASP A 171 -12.74 25.79 5.87
CA ASP A 171 -11.80 26.46 4.95
C ASP A 171 -11.20 25.50 3.89
N GLY A 172 -11.45 24.19 4.02
CA GLY A 172 -11.01 23.19 3.04
C GLY A 172 -12.04 22.10 2.77
N THR A 173 -11.60 21.08 2.03
CA THR A 173 -12.41 19.92 1.69
C THR A 173 -12.00 18.74 2.54
N LEU A 174 -12.94 18.22 3.32
CA LEU A 174 -12.84 16.93 3.98
C LEU A 174 -13.66 15.93 3.16
N ILE A 175 -13.16 14.71 2.99
CA ILE A 175 -13.84 13.66 2.23
C ILE A 175 -13.95 12.44 3.14
N ASP A 176 -15.18 12.10 3.52
CA ASP A 176 -15.46 10.83 4.19
C ASP A 176 -15.67 9.73 3.14
N VAL A 177 -14.77 8.74 3.13
CA VAL A 177 -14.78 7.64 2.16
C VAL A 177 -15.47 6.37 2.71
N ARG A 178 -16.10 6.46 3.88
CA ARG A 178 -16.80 5.32 4.51
C ARG A 178 -18.18 5.10 3.89
N THR A 179 -18.86 4.05 4.36
CA THR A 179 -20.22 3.75 3.89
C THR A 179 -21.23 4.84 4.27
N PRO A 180 -22.34 5.00 3.51
CA PRO A 180 -23.40 5.95 3.86
C PRO A 180 -23.95 5.78 5.28
N GLU A 181 -24.03 4.55 5.79
CA GLU A 181 -24.49 4.23 7.14
C GLU A 181 -23.52 4.71 8.23
N GLU A 182 -22.21 4.60 7.98
CA GLU A 182 -21.17 5.13 8.86
C GLU A 182 -21.15 6.66 8.86
N PHE A 183 -21.23 7.26 7.66
CA PHE A 183 -21.31 8.71 7.49
C PHE A 183 -22.52 9.31 8.23
N ALA A 184 -23.69 8.69 8.09
CA ALA A 184 -24.91 9.12 8.77
C ALA A 184 -24.89 8.88 10.29
N GLY A 185 -23.95 8.09 10.80
CA GLY A 185 -23.87 7.71 12.22
C GLY A 185 -24.85 6.62 12.65
N ASN A 186 -25.48 5.93 11.69
CA ASN A 186 -26.35 4.78 11.95
C ASN A 186 -25.53 3.53 12.33
N ARG A 187 -24.26 3.51 11.96
CA ARG A 187 -23.27 2.49 12.33
C ARG A 187 -21.94 3.17 12.67
N THR A 188 -21.14 2.51 13.49
CA THR A 188 -19.79 2.99 13.84
C THR A 188 -18.67 2.19 13.19
N HIS A 189 -19.01 1.18 12.40
CA HIS A 189 -18.10 0.35 11.62
C HIS A 189 -18.84 -0.28 10.42
N MET A 190 -18.07 -0.71 9.41
CA MET A 190 -18.53 -1.45 8.23
C MET A 190 -19.50 -2.60 8.54
N ALA A 191 -20.34 -2.95 7.56
CA ALA A 191 -21.49 -3.86 7.70
C ALA A 191 -21.15 -5.23 8.33
N ASP A 192 -19.97 -5.78 8.00
CA ASP A 192 -19.55 -7.15 8.31
C ASP A 192 -18.38 -7.24 9.30
N TYR A 193 -18.05 -6.13 9.95
CA TYR A 193 -16.99 -6.05 10.96
C TYR A 193 -17.61 -5.83 12.34
N PRO A 194 -16.93 -6.25 13.43
CA PRO A 194 -17.37 -5.97 14.80
C PRO A 194 -17.65 -4.47 14.99
N GLN A 195 -18.75 -4.13 15.67
CA GLN A 195 -19.06 -2.75 16.08
C GLN A 195 -18.17 -2.33 17.25
N GLU A 196 -16.87 -2.30 17.01
CA GLU A 196 -15.84 -1.95 17.97
C GLU A 196 -15.05 -0.78 17.40
N GLY A 197 -15.02 0.35 18.10
CA GLY A 197 -14.09 1.41 17.69
C GLY A 197 -14.34 2.78 18.29
N VAL A 198 -15.60 3.25 18.34
CA VAL A 198 -15.89 4.65 18.72
C VAL A 198 -17.19 4.79 19.53
N LEU A 199 -17.19 5.77 20.44
CA LEU A 199 -18.34 6.04 21.33
C LEU A 199 -19.47 6.85 20.67
N ARG A 200 -19.23 7.40 19.48
CA ARG A 200 -20.16 8.28 18.76
C ARG A 200 -20.10 7.96 17.26
N GLY A 201 -21.28 7.80 16.66
CA GLY A 201 -21.45 7.73 15.21
C GLY A 201 -21.62 9.12 14.58
N GLY A 202 -21.29 9.23 13.30
CA GLY A 202 -21.39 10.44 12.50
C GLY A 202 -20.13 10.67 11.67
N HIS A 203 -20.02 11.86 11.09
CA HIS A 203 -18.85 12.34 10.34
C HIS A 203 -18.33 13.66 10.93
N ILE A 204 -17.13 14.05 10.53
CA ILE A 204 -16.57 15.36 10.89
C ILE A 204 -17.41 16.44 10.20
N PRO A 205 -17.82 17.53 10.89
CA PRO A 205 -18.55 18.61 10.24
C PRO A 205 -17.81 19.12 8.99
N THR A 206 -18.58 19.43 7.94
CA THR A 206 -18.08 19.86 6.61
C THR A 206 -17.41 18.78 5.74
N ALA A 207 -17.37 17.53 6.19
CA ALA A 207 -17.03 16.37 5.35
C ALA A 207 -18.20 15.93 4.45
#